data_AF-A0A1Z4QGE6-F1
#
_entry.id   AF-A0A1Z4QGE6-F1
#
_cell.length_a   1.000
_cell.length_b   1.000
_cell.length_c   1.000
_cell.angle_alpha   90.00
_cell.angle_beta   90.00
_cell.angle_gamma   90.00
#
_symmetry.space_group_name_H-M   'P 1'
#
loop_
_entity.id
_entity.type
_entity.pdbx_description
1 polymer ?
#
loop_
_entity_poly.entity_id
_entity_poly.type
_entity_poly.pdbx_seq_one_letter_code
_entity_poly.pdbx_strand_id
1 'polypeptide(L)'
;MLTVSTLATVVLAANSLNMADAATKFNVIKIAGLEQNNQNYIGLRYRDMPRGLKYVSGWIVGDPNASRVYGISRIVKGNQEMLWFQFIFTDSQGKVNYQVIDVLNLPKLSKSETLLGGPAFACLLRGVRDQEIIAVIARSQAQNTEYLRQIKKAWRANRKSNKFEEISTRNIACENPAWGL
;
A
#
# COMPACT_ATOMS: atom_id res chain seq x y z
N MET A 1 -70.21 -30.65 -35.02
CA MET A 1 -69.27 -31.39 -35.90
C MET A 1 -67.90 -31.29 -35.30
N LEU A 2 -67.33 -32.44 -34.91
CA LEU A 2 -65.94 -32.59 -34.49
C LEU A 2 -65.04 -32.55 -35.72
N THR A 3 -63.90 -31.87 -35.65
CA THR A 3 -62.66 -32.36 -36.24
C THR A 3 -61.48 -32.02 -35.32
N VAL A 4 -60.83 -33.09 -34.87
CA VAL A 4 -59.60 -33.14 -34.10
C VAL A 4 -58.44 -32.91 -35.07
N SER A 5 -57.50 -32.03 -34.73
CA SER A 5 -56.20 -31.95 -35.42
C SER A 5 -55.08 -32.23 -34.42
N THR A 6 -54.21 -33.12 -34.86
CA THR A 6 -53.21 -33.91 -34.15
C THR A 6 -52.07 -33.09 -33.54
N LEU A 7 -51.64 -33.50 -32.34
CA LEU A 7 -50.38 -33.09 -31.74
C LEU A 7 -49.20 -33.56 -32.60
N ALA A 8 -48.28 -32.65 -32.93
CA ALA A 8 -46.93 -33.00 -33.33
C ALA A 8 -46.01 -32.85 -32.11
N THR A 9 -45.66 -33.98 -31.51
CA THR A 9 -44.65 -34.07 -30.45
C THR A 9 -43.27 -33.89 -31.08
N VAL A 10 -42.61 -32.77 -30.84
CA VAL A 10 -41.20 -32.61 -31.20
C VAL A 10 -40.37 -33.30 -30.12
N VAL A 11 -39.81 -34.46 -30.46
CA VAL A 11 -38.78 -35.14 -29.67
C VAL A 11 -37.47 -34.39 -29.88
N LEU A 12 -37.08 -33.54 -28.93
CA LEU A 12 -35.71 -33.04 -28.86
C LEU A 12 -34.84 -34.13 -28.23
N ALA A 13 -34.08 -34.82 -29.08
CA ALA A 13 -33.00 -35.70 -28.64
C ALA A 13 -32.00 -34.89 -27.82
N ALA A 14 -31.87 -35.23 -26.53
CA ALA A 14 -30.83 -34.70 -25.67
C ALA A 14 -29.50 -35.31 -26.11
N ASN A 15 -28.74 -34.58 -26.93
CA ASN A 15 -27.32 -34.87 -27.12
C ASN A 15 -26.59 -34.47 -25.85
N SER A 16 -26.39 -35.45 -24.97
CA SER A 16 -25.46 -35.39 -23.84
C SER A 16 -24.03 -35.32 -24.39
N LEU A 17 -23.56 -34.12 -24.70
CA LEU A 17 -22.13 -33.87 -24.85
C LEU A 17 -21.52 -33.82 -23.44
N ASN A 18 -20.68 -34.82 -23.17
CA ASN A 18 -19.89 -34.99 -21.96
C ASN A 18 -19.37 -33.67 -21.39
N MET A 19 -19.90 -33.26 -20.24
CA MET A 19 -19.31 -32.21 -19.39
C MET A 19 -18.08 -32.73 -18.62
N ALA A 20 -17.18 -33.43 -19.30
CA ALA A 20 -15.96 -34.00 -18.71
C ALA A 20 -14.66 -33.48 -19.34
N ASP A 21 -14.72 -32.61 -20.36
CA ASP A 21 -13.51 -32.18 -21.09
C ASP A 21 -13.36 -30.65 -21.26
N ALA A 22 -14.07 -29.87 -20.44
CA ALA A 22 -13.85 -28.42 -20.33
C ALA A 22 -13.21 -28.03 -19.00
N ALA A 23 -12.28 -28.84 -18.48
CA ALA A 23 -11.27 -28.39 -17.53
C ALA A 23 -10.17 -27.65 -18.29
N THR A 24 -10.56 -26.59 -19.00
CA THR A 24 -9.62 -25.65 -19.59
C THR A 24 -8.82 -25.06 -18.44
N LYS A 25 -7.52 -25.33 -18.46
CA LYS A 25 -6.50 -24.86 -17.53
C LYS A 25 -6.70 -23.37 -17.24
N PHE A 26 -7.45 -23.07 -16.19
CA PHE A 26 -7.25 -21.84 -15.45
C PHE A 26 -5.86 -22.00 -14.84
N ASN A 27 -4.86 -21.50 -15.55
CA ASN A 27 -3.62 -21.07 -14.94
C ASN A 27 -4.03 -20.05 -13.88
N VAL A 28 -4.25 -20.56 -12.67
CA VAL A 28 -4.09 -19.79 -11.45
C VAL A 28 -2.69 -19.25 -11.58
N ILE A 29 -2.57 -18.00 -12.01
CA ILE A 29 -1.39 -17.21 -11.74
C ILE A 29 -1.35 -17.15 -10.23
N LYS A 30 -0.62 -18.12 -9.66
CA LYS A 30 -0.16 -18.04 -8.30
C LYS A 30 0.65 -16.74 -8.30
N ILE A 31 0.09 -15.67 -7.76
CA ILE A 31 0.84 -14.44 -7.47
C ILE A 31 1.82 -14.85 -6.37
N ALA A 32 2.90 -15.50 -6.79
CA ALA A 32 3.97 -15.95 -5.95
C ALA A 32 4.78 -14.72 -5.60
N GLY A 33 4.39 -14.06 -4.51
CA GLY A 33 5.10 -12.95 -3.92
C GLY A 33 4.13 -11.90 -3.41
N LEU A 34 3.61 -12.09 -2.20
CA LEU A 34 3.20 -11.03 -1.27
C LEU A 34 2.58 -11.56 0.04
N GLU A 35 2.46 -12.89 0.21
CA GLU A 35 2.29 -13.51 1.54
C GLU A 35 3.64 -13.45 2.28
N GLN A 36 4.09 -12.25 2.67
CA GLN A 36 5.26 -12.06 3.51
C GLN A 36 4.90 -12.29 4.98
N ASN A 37 5.75 -13.00 5.71
CA ASN A 37 5.74 -13.27 7.16
C ASN A 37 5.81 -11.99 8.07
N ASN A 38 5.15 -10.90 7.67
CA ASN A 38 5.19 -9.57 8.28
C ASN A 38 4.22 -9.36 9.45
N GLN A 39 3.39 -10.35 9.77
CA GLN A 39 2.44 -10.30 10.89
C GLN A 39 3.13 -10.13 12.25
N ASN A 40 4.42 -10.41 12.37
CA ASN A 40 5.12 -10.45 13.66
C ASN A 40 5.33 -9.10 14.34
N TYR A 41 5.16 -7.96 13.66
CA TYR A 41 5.22 -6.65 14.33
C TYR A 41 3.86 -5.97 14.45
N ILE A 42 2.83 -6.41 13.71
CA ILE A 42 1.51 -5.80 13.81
C ILE A 42 0.98 -6.03 15.24
N GLY A 43 0.54 -4.97 15.90
CA GLY A 43 0.13 -4.98 17.30
C GLY A 43 1.28 -4.77 18.30
N LEU A 44 2.54 -4.76 17.87
CA LEU A 44 3.68 -4.46 18.74
C LEU A 44 3.53 -3.06 19.32
N ARG A 45 3.56 -2.97 20.66
CA ARG A 45 3.62 -1.71 21.39
C ARG A 45 5.04 -1.49 21.91
N TYR A 46 5.59 -0.30 21.69
CA TYR A 46 6.96 0.00 22.08
C TYR A 46 7.14 1.48 22.42
N ARG A 47 8.11 1.74 23.30
CA ARG A 47 8.63 3.09 23.59
C ARG A 47 10.01 3.22 22.98
N ASP A 48 10.89 2.32 23.40
CA ASP A 48 12.24 2.17 22.86
C ASP A 48 12.23 1.17 21.71
N MET A 49 13.14 1.36 20.76
CA MET A 49 13.26 0.48 19.59
C MET A 49 13.64 -0.95 20.04
N PRO A 50 12.88 -1.99 19.64
CA PRO A 50 13.21 -3.36 19.98
C PRO A 50 14.61 -3.77 19.53
N ARG A 51 15.24 -4.68 20.28
CA ARG A 51 16.59 -5.17 19.98
C ARG A 51 16.65 -5.75 18.56
N GLY A 52 17.72 -5.40 17.83
CA GLY A 52 17.94 -5.86 16.46
C GLY A 52 17.20 -5.06 15.38
N LEU A 53 16.43 -4.04 15.78
CA LEU A 53 15.84 -3.05 14.88
C LEU A 53 16.56 -1.71 15.04
N LYS A 54 16.65 -0.96 13.94
CA LYS A 54 17.20 0.39 13.92
C LYS A 54 16.17 1.36 13.36
N TYR A 55 15.87 2.41 14.10
CA TYR A 55 15.15 3.57 13.59
C TYR A 55 16.05 4.38 12.64
N VAL A 56 15.51 4.75 11.48
CA VAL A 56 16.22 5.59 10.49
C VAL A 56 15.61 6.99 10.46
N SER A 57 14.31 7.07 10.24
CA SER A 57 13.57 8.32 10.11
C SER A 57 12.08 8.07 10.30
N GLY A 58 11.28 9.11 10.36
CA GLY A 58 9.84 8.98 10.53
C GLY A 58 9.14 10.32 10.40
N TRP A 59 7.82 10.27 10.25
CA TRP A 59 6.99 11.47 10.11
C TRP A 59 5.57 11.21 10.60
N ILE A 60 4.86 12.28 10.92
CA ILE A 60 3.43 12.26 11.24
C ILE A 60 2.61 12.16 9.96
N VAL A 61 1.51 11.42 10.01
CA VAL A 61 0.54 11.29 8.91
C VAL A 61 -0.75 12.02 9.28
N GLY A 62 -1.01 13.13 8.60
CA GLY A 62 -2.17 13.98 8.83
C GLY A 62 -1.97 14.97 9.99
N ASP A 63 -3.04 15.23 10.74
CA ASP A 63 -3.05 16.24 11.80
C ASP A 63 -2.42 15.70 13.11
N PRO A 64 -1.33 16.30 13.61
CA PRO A 64 -0.71 15.91 14.87
C PRO A 64 -1.58 16.21 16.11
N ASN A 65 -2.62 17.04 15.97
CA ASN A 65 -3.54 17.41 17.06
C ASN A 65 -4.85 16.61 17.04
N ALA A 66 -4.99 15.67 16.11
CA ALA A 66 -6.16 14.80 16.06
C ALA A 66 -6.26 13.92 17.31
N SER A 67 -7.48 13.50 17.67
CA SER A 67 -7.73 12.57 18.78
C SER A 67 -6.97 11.24 18.64
N ARG A 68 -6.61 10.88 17.39
CA ARG A 68 -5.75 9.75 17.08
C ARG A 68 -4.62 10.21 16.16
N VAL A 69 -3.40 10.16 16.68
CA VAL A 69 -2.20 10.56 15.94
C VAL A 69 -1.58 9.36 15.26
N TYR A 70 -1.24 9.52 14.00
CA TYR A 70 -0.62 8.49 13.16
C TYR A 70 0.80 8.88 12.82
N GLY A 71 1.69 7.89 12.74
CA GLY A 71 3.05 8.08 12.27
C GLY A 71 3.47 6.99 11.30
N ILE A 72 4.55 7.27 10.58
CA ILE A 72 5.31 6.27 9.85
C ILE A 72 6.74 6.30 10.38
N SER A 73 7.28 5.13 10.71
CA SER A 73 8.70 4.95 11.03
C SER A 73 9.38 4.12 9.95
N ARG A 74 10.53 4.57 9.47
CA ARG A 74 11.43 3.82 8.61
C ARG A 74 12.39 3.02 9.48
N ILE A 75 12.29 1.70 9.41
CA ILE A 75 12.97 0.74 10.28
C ILE A 75 13.86 -0.17 9.44
N VAL A 76 15.04 -0.50 9.96
CA VAL A 76 15.95 -1.48 9.34
C VAL A 76 16.17 -2.67 10.27
N LYS A 77 16.11 -3.88 9.70
CA LYS A 77 16.49 -5.15 10.34
C LYS A 77 17.48 -5.90 9.45
N GLY A 78 18.76 -5.91 9.83
CA GLY A 78 19.82 -6.43 8.96
C GLY A 78 19.85 -5.66 7.62
N ASN A 79 19.60 -6.35 6.51
CA ASN A 79 19.54 -5.76 5.17
C ASN A 79 18.11 -5.43 4.69
N GLN A 80 17.08 -5.72 5.49
CA GLN A 80 15.69 -5.43 5.15
C GLN A 80 15.28 -4.08 5.72
N GLU A 81 14.71 -3.24 4.86
CA GLU A 81 14.11 -1.96 5.25
C GLU A 81 12.59 -2.05 5.20
N MET A 82 11.93 -1.41 6.15
CA MET A 82 10.49 -1.48 6.34
C MET A 82 9.94 -0.10 6.69
N LEU A 83 8.70 0.15 6.34
CA LEU A 83 7.90 1.20 6.95
C LEU A 83 6.93 0.58 7.93
N TRP A 84 6.87 1.14 9.14
CA TRP A 84 5.86 0.81 10.13
C TRP A 84 4.84 1.93 10.14
N PHE A 85 3.60 1.60 9.82
CA PHE A 85 2.47 2.48 10.10
C PHE A 85 2.07 2.27 11.55
N GLN A 86 1.80 3.35 12.29
CA GLN A 86 1.62 3.24 13.74
C GLN A 86 0.67 4.29 14.29
N PHE A 87 -0.01 3.92 15.39
CA PHE A 87 -0.59 4.91 16.30
C PHE A 87 0.49 5.46 17.22
N ILE A 88 0.37 6.75 17.54
CA ILE A 88 1.18 7.43 18.55
C ILE A 88 0.24 7.78 19.70
N PHE A 89 0.60 7.37 20.91
CA PHE A 89 -0.22 7.61 22.09
C PHE A 89 0.65 7.89 23.31
N THR A 90 0.11 8.62 24.27
CA THR A 90 0.78 8.92 25.53
C THR A 90 0.22 8.00 26.62
N ASP A 91 1.07 7.41 27.44
CA ASP A 91 0.63 6.63 28.58
C ASP A 91 0.24 7.51 29.79
N SER A 92 -0.22 6.89 30.87
CA SER A 92 -0.60 7.58 32.11
C SER A 92 0.54 8.36 32.78
N GLN A 93 1.79 8.12 32.39
CA GLN A 93 2.96 8.85 32.89
C GLN A 93 3.38 10.02 31.97
N GLY A 94 2.59 10.32 30.94
CA GLY A 94 2.94 11.38 29.99
C GLY A 94 4.01 10.97 28.98
N LYS A 95 4.37 9.68 28.88
CA LYS A 95 5.41 9.22 27.95
C LYS A 95 4.82 8.78 26.62
N VAL A 96 5.48 9.17 25.53
CA VAL A 96 5.08 8.79 24.16
C VAL A 96 5.38 7.31 23.92
N ASN A 97 4.42 6.60 23.36
CA ASN A 97 4.49 5.21 22.96
C ASN A 97 3.91 5.04 21.56
N TYR A 98 4.27 3.92 20.94
CA TYR A 98 3.89 3.58 19.58
C TYR A 98 3.21 2.22 19.55
N GLN A 99 2.26 2.04 18.64
CA GLN A 99 1.69 0.74 18.32
C GLN A 99 1.70 0.55 16.81
N VAL A 100 2.40 -0.48 16.33
CA VAL A 100 2.45 -0.81 14.90
C VAL A 100 1.09 -1.37 14.48
N ILE A 101 0.53 -0.82 13.40
CA ILE A 101 -0.77 -1.23 12.85
C ILE A 101 -0.63 -1.87 11.47
N ASP A 102 0.43 -1.55 10.74
CA ASP A 102 0.79 -2.24 9.50
C ASP A 102 2.29 -2.12 9.20
N VAL A 103 2.80 -3.02 8.37
CA VAL A 103 4.22 -3.09 7.98
C VAL A 103 4.35 -3.26 6.47
N LEU A 104 4.98 -2.29 5.83
CA LEU A 104 5.39 -2.39 4.43
C LEU A 104 6.87 -2.73 4.35
N ASN A 105 7.21 -3.90 3.80
CA ASN A 105 8.59 -4.18 3.42
C ASN A 105 8.94 -3.42 2.16
N LEU A 106 9.96 -2.58 2.25
CA LEU A 106 10.42 -1.85 1.09
C LEU A 106 11.23 -2.77 0.18
N PRO A 107 11.05 -2.65 -1.15
CA PRO A 107 12.00 -3.26 -2.07
C PRO A 107 13.38 -2.64 -1.85
N LYS A 108 14.43 -3.40 -2.18
CA LYS A 108 15.79 -2.85 -2.17
C LYS A 108 15.88 -1.70 -3.17
N LEU A 109 15.99 -0.48 -2.65
CA LEU A 109 16.13 0.72 -3.48
C LEU A 109 17.55 0.79 -4.05
N SER A 110 17.65 1.14 -5.33
CA SER A 110 18.93 1.38 -5.98
C SER A 110 19.54 2.72 -5.53
N LYS A 111 20.82 2.94 -5.84
CA LYS A 111 21.49 4.23 -5.58
C LYS A 111 20.90 5.39 -6.39
N SER A 112 20.09 5.12 -7.41
CA SER A 112 19.40 6.14 -8.20
C SER A 112 17.97 6.36 -7.73
N GLU A 113 17.52 5.71 -6.65
CA GLU A 113 16.16 5.84 -6.13
C GLU A 113 16.16 6.46 -4.73
N THR A 114 15.08 7.16 -4.40
CA THR A 114 14.85 7.63 -3.04
C THR A 114 13.39 7.51 -2.66
N LEU A 115 13.15 7.24 -1.38
CA LEU A 115 11.84 7.24 -0.76
C LEU A 115 11.51 8.66 -0.32
N LEU A 116 10.29 9.12 -0.61
CA LEU A 116 9.71 10.40 -0.20
C LEU A 116 8.38 10.16 0.50
N GLY A 117 8.04 11.07 1.40
CA GLY A 117 6.78 11.09 2.12
C GLY A 117 6.80 12.09 3.26
N GLY A 118 5.65 12.24 3.90
CA GLY A 118 5.48 13.12 5.06
C GLY A 118 5.44 14.61 4.73
N PRO A 119 5.36 15.48 5.75
CA PRO A 119 5.07 16.89 5.56
C PRO A 119 6.12 17.69 4.79
N ALA A 120 7.39 17.25 4.81
CA ALA A 120 8.49 17.93 4.14
C ALA A 120 8.60 17.61 2.64
N PHE A 121 8.09 16.46 2.22
CA PHE A 121 8.09 16.01 0.82
C PHE A 121 6.68 15.52 0.47
N ALA A 122 5.66 16.35 0.75
CA ALA A 122 4.29 15.92 0.58
C ALA A 122 4.02 15.63 -0.89
N CYS A 123 3.26 14.57 -1.14
CA CYS A 123 2.87 14.22 -2.48
C CYS A 123 1.46 14.73 -2.75
N LEU A 124 1.22 15.07 -4.01
CA LEU A 124 -0.04 15.52 -4.54
C LEU A 124 -0.62 14.37 -5.36
N LEU A 125 -1.91 14.09 -5.17
CA LEU A 125 -2.67 13.22 -6.06
C LEU A 125 -3.66 14.07 -6.84
N ARG A 126 -3.51 14.11 -8.17
CA ARG A 126 -4.33 14.96 -9.06
C ARG A 126 -4.32 16.44 -8.62
N GLY A 127 -3.16 16.92 -8.17
CA GLY A 127 -2.97 18.31 -7.74
C GLY A 127 -3.43 18.61 -6.31
N VAL A 128 -3.96 17.64 -5.58
CA VAL A 128 -4.35 17.82 -4.17
C VAL A 128 -3.30 17.22 -3.25
N ARG A 129 -2.75 18.05 -2.35
CA ARG A 129 -1.76 17.64 -1.36
C ARG A 129 -2.32 16.54 -0.45
N ASP A 130 -1.52 15.49 -0.28
CA ASP A 130 -1.93 14.26 0.37
C ASP A 130 -0.76 13.67 1.18
N GLN A 131 -0.80 13.90 2.49
CA GLN A 131 0.24 13.47 3.42
C GLN A 131 0.23 11.95 3.68
N GLU A 132 -0.77 11.22 3.18
CA GLU A 132 -0.83 9.77 3.30
C GLU A 132 -0.02 9.08 2.20
N ILE A 133 0.39 9.81 1.16
CA ILE A 133 1.12 9.23 0.03
C ILE A 133 2.62 9.14 0.33
N ILE A 134 3.17 7.99 -0.03
CA ILE A 134 4.58 7.64 0.07
C ILE A 134 5.01 7.22 -1.33
N ALA A 135 6.13 7.76 -1.80
CA ALA A 135 6.58 7.52 -3.17
C ALA A 135 8.05 7.11 -3.21
N VAL A 136 8.40 6.23 -4.16
CA VAL A 136 9.77 6.04 -4.59
C VAL A 136 9.95 6.78 -5.90
N ILE A 137 10.98 7.60 -6.00
CA ILE A 137 11.29 8.40 -7.19
C ILE A 137 12.72 8.14 -7.68
N ALA A 138 12.99 8.52 -8.93
CA ALA A 138 14.36 8.60 -9.44
C ALA A 138 15.06 9.87 -8.91
N ARG A 139 16.25 9.73 -8.33
CA ARG A 139 17.08 10.84 -7.82
C ARG A 139 17.50 11.84 -8.90
N SER A 140 17.58 11.40 -10.16
CA SER A 140 17.89 12.28 -11.30
C SER A 140 16.88 13.41 -11.48
N GLN A 141 15.68 13.30 -10.91
CA GLN A 141 14.67 14.36 -10.92
C GLN A 141 14.86 15.43 -9.84
N ALA A 142 15.73 15.23 -8.86
CA ALA A 142 15.85 16.12 -7.71
C ALA A 142 16.47 17.50 -8.03
N GLN A 143 16.69 17.81 -9.32
CA GLN A 143 17.37 19.01 -9.79
C GLN A 143 16.40 19.86 -10.63
N ASN A 144 16.37 21.17 -10.38
CA ASN A 144 15.68 22.18 -11.20
C ASN A 144 14.16 21.98 -11.39
N THR A 145 13.45 21.42 -10.41
CA THR A 145 11.98 21.32 -10.46
C THR A 145 11.38 21.42 -9.07
N GLU A 146 10.30 22.19 -8.93
CA GLU A 146 9.47 22.25 -7.72
C GLU A 146 8.72 20.94 -7.45
N TYR A 147 8.48 20.13 -8.49
CA TYR A 147 7.68 18.91 -8.40
C TYR A 147 8.38 17.71 -9.03
N LEU A 148 8.43 16.60 -8.29
CA LEU A 148 9.05 15.33 -8.66
C LEU A 148 7.96 14.40 -9.19
N ARG A 149 8.02 14.04 -10.48
CA ARG A 149 6.90 13.39 -11.21
C ARG A 149 7.22 11.98 -11.73
N GLN A 150 8.49 11.59 -11.78
CA GLN A 150 8.92 10.24 -12.17
C GLN A 150 8.79 9.28 -10.98
N ILE A 151 7.54 8.99 -10.62
CA ILE A 151 7.18 8.08 -9.54
C ILE A 151 7.35 6.64 -10.02
N LYS A 152 8.21 5.88 -9.34
CA LYS A 152 8.49 4.45 -9.62
C LYS A 152 7.53 3.53 -8.89
N LYS A 153 7.24 3.84 -7.63
CA LYS A 153 6.28 3.13 -6.78
C LYS A 153 5.56 4.12 -5.89
N ALA A 154 4.33 3.81 -5.52
CA ALA A 154 3.57 4.62 -4.59
C ALA A 154 2.71 3.75 -3.68
N TRP A 155 2.62 4.16 -2.43
CA TRP A 155 1.72 3.58 -1.44
C TRP A 155 0.96 4.69 -0.73
N ARG A 156 -0.18 4.33 -0.18
CA ARG A 156 -0.98 5.15 0.71
C ARG A 156 -0.98 4.55 2.11
N ALA A 157 -0.60 5.32 3.12
CA ALA A 157 -0.85 4.99 4.52
C ALA A 157 -2.29 5.37 4.88
N ASN A 158 -3.22 4.50 4.51
CA ASN A 158 -4.65 4.77 4.60
C ASN A 158 -5.10 4.67 6.06
N ARG A 159 -5.36 5.83 6.70
CA ARG A 159 -5.82 5.92 8.09
C ARG A 159 -7.21 5.33 8.32
N LYS A 160 -8.01 5.14 7.28
CA LYS A 160 -9.35 4.51 7.37
C LYS A 160 -9.24 2.99 7.46
N SER A 161 -8.41 2.38 6.61
CA SER A 161 -8.17 0.93 6.62
C SER A 161 -7.07 0.50 7.60
N ASN A 162 -6.29 1.46 8.11
CA ASN A 162 -5.07 1.25 8.90
C ASN A 162 -4.01 0.41 8.17
N LYS A 163 -3.92 0.54 6.85
CA LYS A 163 -3.02 -0.24 6.01
C LYS A 163 -2.19 0.63 5.07
N PHE A 164 -1.03 0.11 4.68
CA PHE A 164 -0.38 0.51 3.45
C PHE A 164 -1.09 -0.14 2.26
N GLU A 165 -1.51 0.70 1.32
CA GLU A 165 -2.18 0.26 0.09
C GLU A 165 -1.32 0.70 -1.09
N GLU A 166 -0.93 -0.23 -1.96
CA GLU A 166 -0.29 0.15 -3.22
C GLU A 166 -1.27 0.96 -4.07
N ILE A 167 -0.81 2.09 -4.61
CA ILE A 167 -1.63 2.97 -5.45
C ILE A 167 -0.95 3.20 -6.80
N SER A 168 -1.75 3.56 -7.80
CA SER A 168 -1.20 3.92 -9.11
C SER A 168 -0.26 5.13 -8.99
N THR A 169 0.86 5.09 -9.69
CA THR A 169 1.81 6.21 -9.80
C THR A 169 1.29 7.37 -10.66
N ARG A 170 0.19 7.16 -11.38
CA ARG A 170 -0.41 8.16 -12.27
C ARG A 170 -0.96 9.35 -11.50
N ASN A 171 -0.69 10.55 -12.01
CA ASN A 171 -1.12 11.82 -11.43
C ASN A 171 -0.58 12.07 -10.01
N ILE A 172 0.53 11.42 -9.64
CA ILE A 172 1.28 11.72 -8.42
C ILE A 172 2.45 12.66 -8.77
N ALA A 173 2.62 13.70 -7.96
CA ALA A 173 3.79 14.56 -7.97
C ALA A 173 4.20 14.86 -6.53
N CYS A 174 5.47 14.82 -6.18
CA CYS A 174 5.91 15.14 -4.81
C CYS A 174 6.65 16.47 -4.78
N GLU A 175 6.41 17.23 -3.71
CA GLU A 175 7.04 18.51 -3.44
C GLU A 175 8.57 18.36 -3.35
N ASN A 176 9.30 19.27 -3.99
CA ASN A 176 10.75 19.41 -3.89
C ASN A 176 11.09 20.73 -3.17
N PRO A 177 11.13 20.75 -1.84
CA PRO A 177 11.32 21.97 -1.06
C PRO A 177 12.67 22.67 -1.34
N ALA A 178 13.64 21.98 -1.94
CA ALA A 178 14.92 22.58 -2.31
C ALA A 178 14.83 23.55 -3.51
N TRP A 179 13.67 23.65 -4.17
CA TRP A 179 13.53 24.35 -5.44
C TRP A 179 12.28 25.24 -5.54
N GLY A 180 12.00 26.06 -4.52
CA GLY A 180 11.09 27.21 -4.65
C GLY A 180 9.62 27.00 -4.23
N LEU A 181 9.35 26.01 -3.38
CA LEU A 181 8.02 25.79 -2.77
C LEU A 181 7.82 26.54 -1.45
#